data_AF-A0A2E5X5Z4-F1
#
_entry.id   AF-A0A2E5X5Z4-F1
#
_cell.length_a   1.000
_cell.length_b   1.000
_cell.length_c   1.000
_cell.angle_alpha   90.00
_cell.angle_beta   90.00
_cell.angle_gamma   90.00
#
_symmetry.space_group_name_H-M   'P 1'
#
loop_
_entity.id
_entity.type
_entity.pdbx_description
1 polymer ?
#
loop_
_entity_poly.entity_id
_entity_poly.type
_entity_poly.pdbx_seq_one_letter_code
_entity_poly.pdbx_strand_id
1 'polypeptide(L)'
;MSDETKKPDDNAPAAENGKKKPVMLVGGIVGLVGLACATAFMAIPKPAERHVFTGPYVARLLEEEFATNLKDNDHSRFLQLTLNFTYMAYEEAYYTKRMTDPLYIAEIKDVMNRVTFNKESSSIFDPIGAVAFMEEIREAVDPVVFPVVVGEPEAGIGADEESGLAPGRSFREGTFRGAFFDHLLSVDGPEHTLSMDGADPVSFSDSDMDVPVYDSEGRVFFLDVTRLKPEFVGDVHVGVNGQIRRVLREKLLAQ
;
A
#
# COMPACT_ATOMS: atom_id res chain seq x y z
N MET A 1 -46.69 27.92 12.28
CA MET A 1 -46.29 28.73 13.46
C MET A 1 -45.70 27.77 14.48
N SER A 2 -44.85 28.30 15.36
CA SER A 2 -43.85 27.55 16.12
C SER A 2 -44.40 26.82 17.34
N ASP A 3 -43.63 25.82 17.80
CA ASP A 3 -43.17 25.56 19.20
C ASP A 3 -44.19 25.52 20.37
N GLU A 4 -44.05 24.67 21.41
CA GLU A 4 -43.01 23.66 21.69
C GLU A 4 -43.46 22.52 22.65
N THR A 5 -42.53 21.58 22.84
CA THR A 5 -42.35 20.46 23.78
C THR A 5 -43.27 20.14 25.00
N LYS A 6 -43.17 18.82 25.35
CA LYS A 6 -43.11 18.17 26.70
C LYS A 6 -44.38 17.57 27.37
N LYS A 7 -44.25 16.25 27.62
CA LYS A 7 -44.82 15.48 28.75
C LYS A 7 -44.02 15.83 30.06
N PRO A 8 -44.28 15.32 31.29
CA PRO A 8 -45.21 14.24 31.70
C PRO A 8 -45.93 14.56 33.08
N ASP A 9 -46.45 13.66 33.95
CA ASP A 9 -46.67 12.19 33.95
C ASP A 9 -47.81 11.70 34.87
N ASP A 10 -48.13 10.41 34.71
CA ASP A 10 -48.54 9.32 35.65
C ASP A 10 -49.05 9.57 37.10
N ASN A 11 -50.08 8.79 37.49
CA ASN A 11 -50.41 8.33 38.87
C ASN A 11 -51.62 7.35 38.87
N ALA A 12 -51.40 6.10 39.29
CA ALA A 12 -52.44 5.15 39.75
C ALA A 12 -52.70 5.36 41.28
N PRO A 13 -53.62 4.68 42.03
CA PRO A 13 -53.92 3.23 41.95
C PRO A 13 -55.37 2.76 42.28
N ALA A 14 -55.67 1.47 42.01
CA ALA A 14 -56.47 0.55 42.83
C ALA A 14 -56.45 -0.86 42.19
N ALA A 15 -56.76 -1.93 42.94
CA ALA A 15 -56.63 -3.32 42.48
C ALA A 15 -57.83 -4.20 42.86
N GLU A 16 -58.06 -5.31 42.13
CA GLU A 16 -58.51 -6.57 42.74
C GLU A 16 -58.25 -7.83 41.87
N ASN A 17 -58.62 -9.02 42.37
CA ASN A 17 -58.07 -10.33 41.98
C ASN A 17 -58.86 -11.11 40.92
N GLY A 18 -58.19 -11.93 40.07
CA GLY A 18 -58.90 -12.81 39.11
C GLY A 18 -58.10 -13.89 38.33
N LYS A 19 -57.97 -15.09 38.91
CA LYS A 19 -57.76 -16.43 38.28
C LYS A 19 -56.96 -16.58 36.94
N LYS A 20 -55.69 -17.01 37.09
CA LYS A 20 -54.88 -17.93 36.24
C LYS A 20 -55.23 -18.13 34.73
N LYS A 21 -54.27 -17.79 33.85
CA LYS A 21 -53.95 -18.54 32.60
C LYS A 21 -52.42 -18.64 32.39
N PRO A 22 -51.86 -19.74 31.85
CA PRO A 22 -50.41 -19.93 31.71
C PRO A 22 -49.89 -19.40 30.36
N VAL A 23 -49.41 -18.15 30.32
CA VAL A 23 -48.88 -17.53 29.07
C VAL A 23 -47.39 -17.16 29.17
N MET A 24 -46.87 -16.84 30.37
CA MET A 24 -45.52 -16.28 30.53
C MET A 24 -44.36 -17.22 30.15
N LEU A 25 -44.51 -18.55 30.22
CA LEU A 25 -43.37 -19.46 30.01
C LEU A 25 -42.94 -19.57 28.54
N VAL A 26 -43.87 -19.45 27.59
CA VAL A 26 -43.56 -19.59 26.15
C VAL A 26 -42.90 -18.32 25.61
N GLY A 27 -43.39 -17.14 26.01
CA GLY A 27 -42.80 -15.86 25.62
C GLY A 27 -41.35 -15.69 26.07
N GLY A 28 -40.99 -16.19 27.27
CA GLY A 28 -39.61 -16.14 27.77
C GLY A 28 -38.63 -16.94 26.91
N ILE A 29 -39.01 -18.13 26.44
CA ILE A 29 -38.14 -18.98 25.61
C ILE A 29 -38.00 -18.38 24.20
N VAL A 30 -39.08 -17.93 23.57
CA VAL A 30 -39.01 -17.28 22.25
C VAL A 30 -38.24 -15.96 22.32
N GLY A 31 -38.39 -15.19 23.41
CA GLY A 31 -37.59 -13.99 23.65
C GLY A 31 -36.10 -14.28 23.82
N LEU A 32 -35.73 -15.31 24.59
CA LEU A 32 -34.33 -15.74 24.75
C LEU A 32 -33.73 -16.28 23.46
N VAL A 33 -34.46 -17.07 22.67
CA VAL A 33 -33.99 -17.54 21.35
C VAL A 33 -33.84 -16.38 20.38
N GLY A 34 -34.79 -15.42 20.36
CA GLY A 34 -34.68 -14.21 19.55
C GLY A 34 -33.48 -13.34 19.92
N LEU A 35 -33.23 -13.14 21.22
CA LEU A 35 -32.04 -12.44 21.72
C LEU A 35 -30.75 -13.20 21.38
N ALA A 36 -30.70 -14.52 21.60
CA ALA A 36 -29.54 -15.34 21.29
C ALA A 36 -29.21 -15.39 19.79
N CYS A 37 -30.23 -15.40 18.92
CA CYS A 37 -30.04 -15.24 17.48
C CYS A 37 -29.55 -13.83 17.14
N ALA A 38 -30.14 -12.78 17.71
CA ALA A 38 -29.71 -11.40 17.47
C ALA A 38 -28.26 -11.15 17.91
N THR A 39 -27.86 -11.65 19.09
CA THR A 39 -26.46 -11.58 19.53
C THR A 39 -25.55 -12.47 18.71
N ALA A 40 -25.99 -13.65 18.26
CA ALA A 40 -25.21 -14.48 17.35
C ALA A 40 -24.97 -13.80 15.98
N PHE A 41 -25.96 -13.10 15.42
CA PHE A 41 -25.80 -12.31 14.19
C PHE A 41 -24.95 -11.05 14.39
N MET A 42 -24.99 -10.41 15.56
CA MET A 42 -24.07 -9.31 15.91
C MET A 42 -22.65 -9.78 16.28
N ALA A 43 -22.50 -11.05 16.68
CA ALA A 43 -21.23 -11.70 16.97
C ALA A 43 -20.67 -12.49 15.78
N ILE A 44 -21.29 -12.41 14.59
CA ILE A 44 -20.58 -12.71 13.34
C ILE A 44 -19.48 -11.64 13.25
N PRO A 45 -18.18 -12.02 13.28
CA PRO A 45 -17.13 -11.05 13.00
C PRO A 45 -17.40 -10.48 11.62
N LYS A 46 -17.33 -9.14 11.45
CA LYS A 46 -17.20 -8.59 10.10
C LYS A 46 -16.08 -9.38 9.42
N PRO A 47 -16.30 -10.00 8.24
CA PRO A 47 -15.21 -10.66 7.55
C PRO A 47 -14.13 -9.60 7.34
N ALA A 48 -12.92 -9.85 7.87
CA ALA A 48 -11.83 -8.88 7.83
C ALA A 48 -11.70 -8.37 6.40
N GLU A 49 -11.73 -7.05 6.22
CA GLU A 49 -11.78 -6.44 4.90
C GLU A 49 -10.48 -6.78 4.19
N ARG A 50 -10.54 -7.78 3.30
CA ARG A 50 -9.33 -8.34 2.70
C ARG A 50 -8.87 -7.39 1.60
N HIS A 51 -8.02 -6.45 1.99
CA HIS A 51 -7.30 -5.59 1.07
C HIS A 51 -6.54 -6.47 0.07
N VAL A 52 -6.96 -6.45 -1.19
CA VAL A 52 -6.33 -7.17 -2.30
C VAL A 52 -6.10 -6.19 -3.44
N PHE A 53 -5.02 -6.36 -4.19
CA PHE A 53 -4.81 -5.54 -5.39
C PHE A 53 -5.95 -5.76 -6.40
N THR A 54 -6.53 -4.66 -6.86
CA THR A 54 -7.57 -4.59 -7.89
C THR A 54 -6.95 -4.18 -9.24
N GLY A 55 -7.74 -4.27 -10.32
CA GLY A 55 -7.29 -4.00 -11.69
C GLY A 55 -7.51 -5.19 -12.65
N PRO A 56 -6.77 -5.29 -13.77
CA PRO A 56 -5.65 -4.43 -14.15
C PRO A 56 -6.10 -3.03 -14.58
N TYR A 57 -5.49 -2.02 -13.97
CA TYR A 57 -5.58 -0.62 -14.38
C TYR A 57 -4.57 -0.32 -15.49
N VAL A 58 -4.79 0.75 -16.24
CA VAL A 58 -3.91 1.19 -17.34
C VAL A 58 -3.61 2.67 -17.19
N ALA A 59 -2.33 3.03 -17.23
CA ALA A 59 -1.89 4.43 -17.23
C ALA A 59 -0.68 4.66 -18.13
N ARG A 60 -0.43 5.93 -18.44
CA ARG A 60 0.73 6.39 -19.22
C ARG A 60 1.90 6.67 -18.28
N LEU A 61 3.09 6.16 -18.59
CA LEU A 61 4.26 6.24 -17.69
C LEU A 61 4.82 7.67 -17.57
N LEU A 62 4.75 8.45 -18.65
CA LEU A 62 5.05 9.88 -18.66
C LEU A 62 4.04 10.56 -19.60
N GLU A 63 3.47 11.67 -19.16
CA GLU A 63 2.55 12.46 -20.00
C GLU A 63 3.27 12.99 -21.25
N GLU A 64 4.42 13.64 -21.03
CA GLU A 64 5.37 14.04 -22.06
C GLU A 64 6.00 12.84 -22.77
N GLU A 65 6.42 13.04 -24.02
CA GLU A 65 7.20 12.07 -24.77
C GLU A 65 8.65 12.00 -24.23
N PHE A 66 9.16 10.79 -23.99
CA PHE A 66 10.51 10.60 -23.49
C PHE A 66 11.49 10.48 -24.66
N ALA A 67 12.52 11.32 -24.70
CA ALA A 67 13.53 11.36 -25.74
C ALA A 67 14.95 11.22 -25.17
N THR A 68 15.78 10.37 -25.79
CA THR A 68 17.15 10.10 -25.32
C THR A 68 18.09 9.64 -26.45
N ASN A 69 19.38 9.55 -26.18
CA ASN A 69 20.39 9.03 -27.12
C ASN A 69 20.54 7.50 -26.99
N LEU A 70 20.96 6.83 -28.07
CA LEU A 70 21.38 5.42 -28.06
C LEU A 70 22.90 5.30 -28.12
N LYS A 71 23.43 4.22 -27.54
CA LYS A 71 24.87 3.92 -27.46
C LYS A 71 25.51 3.68 -28.83
N ASP A 72 24.78 3.10 -29.77
CA ASP A 72 25.23 2.78 -31.14
C ASP A 72 25.04 3.94 -32.12
N ASN A 73 24.94 5.18 -31.63
CA ASN A 73 24.77 6.36 -32.46
C ASN A 73 25.86 7.41 -32.23
N ASP A 74 26.47 7.89 -33.32
CA ASP A 74 27.36 9.05 -33.37
C ASP A 74 26.56 10.37 -33.22
N HIS A 75 25.69 10.43 -32.20
CA HIS A 75 24.70 11.49 -31.95
C HIS A 75 23.77 11.80 -33.13
N SER A 76 23.63 10.87 -34.09
CA SER A 76 22.89 11.10 -35.34
C SER A 76 21.40 10.77 -35.27
N ARG A 77 20.97 9.98 -34.28
CA ARG A 77 19.57 9.59 -34.06
C ARG A 77 19.20 9.54 -32.59
N PHE A 78 17.94 9.88 -32.30
CA PHE A 78 17.36 9.88 -30.96
C PHE A 78 16.26 8.82 -30.85
N LEU A 79 16.20 8.15 -29.70
CA LEU A 79 15.09 7.28 -29.33
C LEU A 79 13.94 8.13 -28.80
N GLN A 80 12.76 7.99 -29.40
CA GLN A 80 11.49 8.59 -28.95
C GLN A 80 10.56 7.48 -28.42
N LEU A 81 10.16 7.61 -27.16
CA LEU A 81 9.31 6.66 -26.44
C LEU A 81 8.02 7.31 -25.93
N THR A 82 6.91 6.63 -26.19
CA THR A 82 5.66 6.79 -25.42
C THR A 82 5.26 5.43 -24.88
N LEU A 83 5.20 5.31 -23.56
CA LEU A 83 4.92 4.06 -22.85
C LEU A 83 3.66 4.20 -22.00
N ASN A 84 2.81 3.19 -22.09
CA ASN A 84 1.78 2.91 -21.11
C ASN A 84 2.19 1.69 -20.29
N PHE A 85 1.51 1.44 -19.18
CA PHE A 85 1.71 0.24 -18.38
C PHE A 85 0.38 -0.23 -17.79
N THR A 86 0.27 -1.54 -17.61
CA THR A 86 -0.83 -2.16 -16.87
C THR A 86 -0.36 -2.48 -15.46
N TYR A 87 -1.13 -2.13 -14.45
CA TYR A 87 -0.79 -2.36 -13.04
C TYR A 87 -1.97 -2.91 -12.25
N MET A 88 -1.69 -3.40 -11.05
CA MET A 88 -2.69 -3.66 -10.02
C MET A 88 -2.28 -2.92 -8.75
N ALA A 89 -3.24 -2.41 -7.98
CA ALA A 89 -3.00 -1.60 -6.78
C ALA A 89 -4.19 -1.73 -5.82
N TYR A 90 -4.06 -1.27 -4.57
CA TYR A 90 -5.24 -1.18 -3.69
C TYR A 90 -6.20 -0.06 -4.13
N GLU A 91 -5.67 1.06 -4.64
CA GLU A 91 -6.43 2.14 -5.26
C GLU A 91 -6.05 2.34 -6.73
N GLU A 92 -7.04 2.52 -7.60
CA GLU A 92 -6.86 3.02 -8.99
C GLU A 92 -6.20 4.41 -9.01
N ALA A 93 -6.53 5.26 -8.04
CA ALA A 93 -6.04 6.64 -7.98
C ALA A 93 -4.60 6.77 -7.49
N TYR A 94 -3.95 5.70 -7.01
CA TYR A 94 -2.61 5.77 -6.40
C TYR A 94 -1.57 6.41 -7.32
N TYR A 95 -1.52 5.95 -8.58
CA TYR A 95 -0.55 6.45 -9.55
C TYR A 95 -0.85 7.90 -9.99
N THR A 96 -2.11 8.23 -10.24
CA THR A 96 -2.50 9.58 -10.67
C THR A 96 -2.35 10.62 -9.55
N LYS A 97 -2.52 10.23 -8.29
CA LYS A 97 -2.11 11.05 -7.12
C LYS A 97 -0.61 11.33 -7.14
N ARG A 98 0.25 10.30 -7.31
CA ARG A 98 1.71 10.49 -7.29
C ARG A 98 2.27 11.27 -8.48
N MET A 99 1.64 11.19 -9.65
CA MET A 99 2.00 12.01 -10.81
C MET A 99 1.73 13.51 -10.65
N THR A 100 1.24 13.99 -9.49
CA THR A 100 1.25 15.43 -9.18
C THR A 100 2.57 15.91 -8.54
N ASP A 101 3.48 15.01 -8.14
CA ASP A 101 4.79 15.36 -7.57
C ASP A 101 5.88 15.49 -8.66
N PRO A 102 6.50 16.67 -8.84
CA PRO A 102 7.61 16.85 -9.78
C PRO A 102 8.84 15.98 -9.48
N LEU A 103 9.08 15.58 -8.22
CA LEU A 103 10.21 14.71 -7.87
C LEU A 103 9.97 13.29 -8.37
N TYR A 104 8.79 12.71 -8.10
CA TYR A 104 8.36 11.43 -8.65
C TYR A 104 8.49 11.36 -10.20
N ILE A 105 8.08 12.42 -10.92
CA ILE A 105 8.25 12.51 -12.38
C ILE A 105 9.74 12.53 -12.77
N ALA A 106 10.58 13.27 -12.04
CA ALA A 106 12.02 13.35 -12.29
C ALA A 106 12.72 11.99 -12.05
N GLU A 107 12.31 11.24 -11.03
CA GLU A 107 12.85 9.91 -10.72
C GLU A 107 12.48 8.87 -11.78
N ILE A 108 11.24 8.87 -12.27
CA ILE A 108 10.85 8.03 -13.42
C ILE A 108 11.69 8.38 -14.65
N LYS A 109 11.94 9.68 -14.90
CA LYS A 109 12.81 10.13 -16.02
C LYS A 109 14.29 9.74 -15.83
N ASP A 110 14.83 9.76 -14.62
CA ASP A 110 16.21 9.31 -14.35
C ASP A 110 16.36 7.79 -14.57
N VAL A 111 15.45 7.00 -14.00
CA VAL A 111 15.46 5.54 -14.16
C VAL A 111 15.27 5.13 -15.62
N MET A 112 14.36 5.78 -16.34
CA MET A 112 14.22 5.58 -17.79
C MET A 112 15.53 5.88 -18.53
N ASN A 113 16.20 7.00 -18.22
CA ASN A 113 17.50 7.33 -18.81
C ASN A 113 18.56 6.27 -18.49
N ARG A 114 18.64 5.81 -17.24
CA ARG A 114 19.59 4.77 -16.79
C ARG A 114 19.42 3.45 -17.55
N VAL A 115 18.18 3.03 -17.80
CA VAL A 115 17.89 1.83 -18.60
C VAL A 115 18.23 2.05 -20.08
N THR A 116 17.93 3.22 -20.66
CA THR A 116 18.15 3.48 -22.09
C THR A 116 19.60 3.79 -22.48
N PHE A 117 20.37 4.44 -21.61
CA PHE A 117 21.66 5.07 -21.96
C PHE A 117 22.68 4.11 -22.59
N ASN A 118 22.71 2.85 -22.15
CA ASN A 118 23.64 1.84 -22.67
C ASN A 118 23.05 0.95 -23.77
N LYS A 119 21.84 1.25 -24.27
CA LYS A 119 21.15 0.42 -25.27
C LYS A 119 21.57 0.75 -26.69
N GLU A 120 21.63 -0.30 -27.49
CA GLU A 120 21.86 -0.24 -28.94
C GLU A 120 20.51 -0.43 -29.65
N SER A 121 20.34 0.17 -30.82
CA SER A 121 19.12 0.10 -31.62
C SER A 121 18.69 -1.35 -31.91
N SER A 122 19.66 -2.24 -32.15
CA SER A 122 19.45 -3.69 -32.27
C SER A 122 18.67 -4.29 -31.09
N SER A 123 18.98 -3.87 -29.86
CA SER A 123 18.35 -4.36 -28.62
C SER A 123 16.96 -3.79 -28.36
N ILE A 124 16.52 -2.78 -29.12
CA ILE A 124 15.23 -2.09 -28.92
C ILE A 124 14.24 -2.40 -30.05
N PHE A 125 14.71 -2.53 -31.28
CA PHE A 125 13.85 -2.67 -32.47
C PHE A 125 13.71 -4.13 -32.96
N ASP A 126 14.61 -5.05 -32.58
CA ASP A 126 14.43 -6.48 -32.80
C ASP A 126 13.23 -7.03 -31.98
N PRO A 127 12.41 -7.98 -32.49
CA PRO A 127 11.27 -8.51 -31.75
C PRO A 127 11.58 -9.19 -30.40
N ILE A 128 12.77 -9.78 -30.23
CA ILE A 128 13.21 -10.40 -28.98
C ILE A 128 13.81 -9.33 -28.07
N GLY A 129 14.69 -8.48 -28.61
CA GLY A 129 15.27 -7.34 -27.89
C GLY A 129 14.21 -6.42 -27.29
N ALA A 130 13.19 -6.05 -28.08
CA ALA A 130 12.07 -5.23 -27.66
C ALA A 130 11.27 -5.81 -26.48
N VAL A 131 11.20 -7.14 -26.33
CA VAL A 131 10.54 -7.76 -25.18
C VAL A 131 11.40 -7.66 -23.93
N ALA A 132 12.69 -7.99 -24.04
CA ALA A 132 13.64 -7.87 -22.93
C ALA A 132 13.76 -6.42 -22.43
N PHE A 133 13.84 -5.45 -23.36
CA PHE A 133 13.92 -4.02 -23.04
C PHE A 133 12.67 -3.49 -22.33
N MET A 134 11.46 -3.94 -22.72
CA MET A 134 10.22 -3.54 -22.02
C MET A 134 10.10 -4.17 -20.63
N GLU A 135 10.66 -5.36 -20.43
CA GLU A 135 10.71 -6.02 -19.12
C GLU A 135 11.76 -5.38 -18.20
N GLU A 136 12.92 -5.01 -18.73
CA GLU A 136 13.96 -4.27 -18.00
C GLU A 136 13.47 -2.87 -17.58
N ILE A 137 12.68 -2.19 -18.43
CA ILE A 137 11.95 -0.98 -18.03
C ILE A 137 10.96 -1.31 -16.90
N ARG A 138 10.18 -2.41 -16.99
CA ARG A 138 9.24 -2.81 -15.94
C ARG A 138 9.96 -2.99 -14.60
N GLU A 139 11.06 -3.75 -14.57
CA GLU A 139 11.81 -4.06 -13.36
C GLU A 139 12.48 -2.83 -12.74
N ALA A 140 13.01 -1.91 -13.57
CA ALA A 140 13.64 -0.70 -13.06
C ALA A 140 12.63 0.34 -12.56
N VAL A 141 11.46 0.45 -13.19
CA VAL A 141 10.44 1.47 -12.93
C VAL A 141 9.46 1.06 -11.82
N ASP A 142 9.14 -0.23 -11.68
CA ASP A 142 8.21 -0.74 -10.66
C ASP A 142 8.57 -0.32 -9.21
N PRO A 143 9.85 -0.32 -8.77
CA PRO A 143 10.25 0.20 -7.45
C PRO A 143 10.11 1.72 -7.27
N VAL A 144 10.14 2.51 -8.36
CA VAL A 144 9.86 3.96 -8.30
C VAL A 144 8.36 4.20 -8.24
N VAL A 145 7.59 3.52 -9.11
CA VAL A 145 6.15 3.73 -9.24
C VAL A 145 5.41 3.25 -7.98
N PHE A 146 5.77 2.08 -7.48
CA PHE A 146 5.29 1.48 -6.23
C PHE A 146 6.49 1.17 -5.30
N PRO A 147 7.01 2.14 -4.53
CA PRO A 147 8.04 1.85 -3.55
C PRO A 147 7.46 1.03 -2.38
N VAL A 148 8.36 0.47 -1.56
CA VAL A 148 7.97 -0.01 -0.22
C VAL A 148 7.59 1.21 0.62
N VAL A 149 6.39 1.16 1.21
CA VAL A 149 5.88 2.13 2.18
C VAL A 149 5.91 1.48 3.56
N VAL A 150 6.08 2.30 4.59
CA VAL A 150 6.15 1.90 6.01
C VAL A 150 5.09 2.72 6.74
N GLY A 151 4.13 2.04 7.38
CA GLY A 151 2.97 2.67 8.00
C GLY A 151 2.11 3.48 7.02
N GLU A 152 1.31 4.42 7.54
CA GLU A 152 0.37 5.23 6.75
C GLU A 152 0.76 6.72 6.70
N PRO A 153 1.87 7.10 6.03
CA PRO A 153 2.35 8.49 5.99
C PRO A 153 1.48 9.39 5.11
N GLU A 154 1.07 10.57 5.60
CA GLU A 154 0.27 11.57 4.85
C GLU A 154 0.81 11.84 3.42
N ALA A 155 2.13 11.92 3.29
CA ALA A 155 2.82 12.25 2.03
C ALA A 155 3.15 11.03 1.14
N GLY A 156 2.76 9.81 1.53
CA GLY A 156 2.94 8.57 0.76
C GLY A 156 4.39 8.04 0.65
N ILE A 157 5.41 8.89 0.79
CA ILE A 157 6.76 8.52 1.25
C ILE A 157 7.11 9.51 2.37
N GLY A 158 7.23 9.02 3.59
CA GLY A 158 7.45 9.86 4.77
C GLY A 158 7.67 9.01 6.02
N ALA A 159 7.65 9.67 7.17
CA ALA A 159 7.51 8.97 8.44
C ALA A 159 6.04 8.61 8.67
N ASP A 160 5.79 7.38 9.13
CA ASP A 160 4.52 6.94 9.69
C ASP A 160 4.12 7.81 10.90
N GLU A 161 2.83 8.11 11.04
CA GLU A 161 2.37 9.01 12.11
C GLU A 161 2.39 8.36 13.50
N GLU A 162 2.15 7.05 13.60
CA GLU A 162 1.99 6.36 14.89
C GLU A 162 3.33 5.93 15.48
N SER A 163 4.21 5.31 14.68
CA SER A 163 5.56 4.89 15.11
C SER A 163 6.61 5.99 14.94
N GLY A 164 6.54 6.76 13.85
CA GLY A 164 7.62 7.66 13.41
C GLY A 164 8.66 7.01 12.50
N LEU A 165 8.53 5.73 12.16
CA LEU A 165 9.43 5.05 11.21
C LEU A 165 9.28 5.60 9.80
N ALA A 166 10.39 5.73 9.06
CA ALA A 166 10.38 6.10 7.64
C ALA A 166 11.21 5.12 6.80
N PRO A 167 11.01 5.06 5.46
CA PRO A 167 11.93 4.36 4.57
C PRO A 167 13.37 4.90 4.68
N GLY A 168 14.33 4.00 4.85
CA GLY A 168 15.76 4.32 4.99
C GLY A 168 16.38 4.86 3.71
N ARG A 169 17.59 5.41 3.82
CA ARG A 169 18.31 6.03 2.69
C ARG A 169 18.47 5.11 1.48
N SER A 170 18.66 3.81 1.72
CA SER A 170 18.86 2.77 0.71
C SER A 170 17.56 2.05 0.31
N PHE A 171 16.37 2.65 0.55
CA PHE A 171 15.08 2.03 0.20
C PHE A 171 14.92 1.57 -1.26
N ARG A 172 15.71 2.12 -2.20
CA ARG A 172 15.75 1.71 -3.62
C ARG A 172 16.66 0.51 -3.91
N GLU A 173 17.49 0.11 -2.95
CA GLU A 173 18.35 -1.09 -3.02
C GLU A 173 17.67 -2.31 -2.36
N GLY A 174 16.52 -2.11 -1.72
CA GLY A 174 15.70 -3.16 -1.13
C GLY A 174 15.15 -4.16 -2.16
N THR A 175 15.23 -5.44 -1.84
CA THR A 175 14.69 -6.55 -2.64
C THR A 175 13.28 -6.98 -2.20
N PHE A 176 12.81 -6.49 -1.06
CA PHE A 176 11.45 -6.76 -0.58
C PHE A 176 10.39 -6.04 -1.43
N ARG A 177 9.36 -6.79 -1.86
CA ARG A 177 8.26 -6.31 -2.72
C ARG A 177 6.89 -6.88 -2.29
N GLY A 178 6.75 -7.27 -1.03
CA GLY A 178 5.50 -7.82 -0.49
C GLY A 178 4.35 -6.79 -0.47
N ALA A 179 3.11 -7.26 -0.46
CA ALA A 179 1.93 -6.38 -0.54
C ALA A 179 1.61 -5.76 0.82
N PHE A 180 1.42 -4.43 0.89
CA PHE A 180 1.42 -3.66 2.15
C PHE A 180 0.58 -4.24 3.31
N PHE A 181 -0.64 -4.74 3.04
CA PHE A 181 -1.52 -5.29 4.07
C PHE A 181 -1.31 -6.79 4.40
N ASP A 182 -0.48 -7.51 3.64
CA ASP A 182 -0.18 -8.93 3.87
C ASP A 182 1.02 -9.15 4.83
N HIS A 183 1.73 -8.07 5.22
CA HIS A 183 3.00 -8.11 5.98
C HIS A 183 3.01 -7.15 7.18
N LEU A 184 3.77 -7.53 8.23
CA LEU A 184 3.89 -6.73 9.46
C LEU A 184 5.34 -6.69 9.97
N LEU A 185 5.75 -5.47 10.36
CA LEU A 185 6.97 -5.17 11.08
C LEU A 185 6.64 -4.96 12.56
N SER A 186 6.98 -5.91 13.42
CA SER A 186 6.93 -5.75 14.86
C SER A 186 8.09 -4.86 15.32
N VAL A 187 7.78 -3.85 16.14
CA VAL A 187 8.72 -2.85 16.65
C VAL A 187 8.72 -2.90 18.17
N ASP A 188 9.91 -2.96 18.78
CA ASP A 188 10.13 -2.70 20.20
C ASP A 188 11.12 -1.53 20.31
N GLY A 189 10.58 -0.32 20.50
CA GLY A 189 11.35 0.90 20.73
C GLY A 189 12.25 0.81 21.97
N PRO A 190 11.73 0.46 23.16
CA PRO A 190 12.50 0.40 24.40
C PRO A 190 13.70 -0.56 24.40
N GLU A 191 13.60 -1.72 23.75
CA GLU A 191 14.71 -2.68 23.60
C GLU A 191 15.53 -2.46 22.30
N HIS A 192 15.16 -1.45 21.49
CA HIS A 192 15.71 -1.12 20.17
C HIS A 192 15.77 -2.31 19.20
N THR A 193 14.65 -3.02 18.99
CA THR A 193 14.58 -4.14 18.04
C THR A 193 13.43 -4.06 17.03
N LEU A 194 13.65 -4.67 15.86
CA LEU A 194 12.75 -4.73 14.71
C LEU A 194 12.69 -6.17 14.18
N SER A 195 11.51 -6.71 13.91
CA SER A 195 11.33 -8.05 13.33
C SER A 195 10.19 -8.04 12.32
N MET A 196 10.40 -8.58 11.12
CA MET A 196 9.36 -8.70 10.10
C MET A 196 8.91 -10.16 9.93
N ASP A 197 7.59 -10.39 9.90
CA ASP A 197 6.96 -11.69 9.68
C ASP A 197 7.50 -12.86 10.55
N GLY A 198 8.09 -12.56 11.70
CA GLY A 198 8.72 -13.54 12.61
C GLY A 198 10.15 -13.96 12.23
N ALA A 199 10.85 -13.19 11.39
CA ALA A 199 12.29 -13.34 11.15
C ALA A 199 13.14 -12.97 12.40
N ASP A 200 14.44 -13.27 12.37
CA ASP A 200 15.35 -12.95 13.47
C ASP A 200 15.39 -11.42 13.73
N PRO A 201 15.23 -10.95 14.99
CA PRO A 201 15.20 -9.52 15.29
C PRO A 201 16.51 -8.80 14.97
N VAL A 202 16.39 -7.63 14.33
CA VAL A 202 17.47 -6.70 14.04
C VAL A 202 17.49 -5.60 15.10
N SER A 203 18.65 -5.41 15.75
CA SER A 203 18.88 -4.29 16.67
C SER A 203 19.33 -3.02 15.95
N PHE A 204 18.95 -1.85 16.46
CA PHE A 204 19.30 -0.54 15.91
C PHE A 204 19.83 0.45 16.97
N SER A 205 20.24 1.65 16.53
CA SER A 205 20.51 2.82 17.38
C SER A 205 19.60 4.00 17.01
N ASP A 206 19.34 4.91 17.96
CA ASP A 206 18.59 6.17 17.76
C ASP A 206 19.12 7.05 16.60
N SER A 207 20.33 6.79 16.12
CA SER A 207 21.01 7.55 15.07
C SER A 207 21.02 6.87 13.70
N ASP A 208 20.42 5.69 13.57
CA ASP A 208 20.47 4.90 12.35
C ASP A 208 19.42 5.38 11.33
N MET A 209 19.89 5.79 10.15
CA MET A 209 19.02 6.28 9.05
C MET A 209 18.87 5.25 7.92
N ASP A 210 19.33 4.02 8.14
CA ASP A 210 19.44 2.99 7.10
C ASP A 210 19.57 1.56 7.68
N VAL A 211 18.70 1.20 8.63
CA VAL A 211 18.67 -0.14 9.25
C VAL A 211 18.17 -1.17 8.23
N PRO A 212 18.95 -2.21 7.88
CA PRO A 212 18.48 -3.28 6.99
C PRO A 212 17.62 -4.28 7.76
N VAL A 213 16.35 -4.39 7.39
CA VAL A 213 15.42 -5.39 7.95
C VAL A 213 15.10 -6.43 6.89
N TYR A 214 15.06 -7.70 7.31
CA TYR A 214 14.86 -8.86 6.45
C TYR A 214 13.52 -9.53 6.76
N ASP A 215 12.85 -10.01 5.72
CA ASP A 215 11.69 -10.89 5.88
C ASP A 215 12.09 -12.37 6.01
N SER A 216 11.10 -13.25 6.21
CA SER A 216 11.30 -14.70 6.34
C SER A 216 11.79 -15.40 5.05
N GLU A 217 11.83 -14.72 3.90
CA GLU A 217 12.44 -15.19 2.66
C GLU A 217 13.87 -14.64 2.45
N GLY A 218 14.36 -13.78 3.35
CA GLY A 218 15.66 -13.11 3.25
C GLY A 218 15.68 -11.93 2.28
N ARG A 219 14.51 -11.40 1.89
CA ARG A 219 14.41 -10.15 1.12
C ARG A 219 14.58 -8.97 2.08
N VAL A 220 15.26 -7.92 1.63
CA VAL A 220 15.65 -6.78 2.48
C VAL A 220 14.91 -5.50 2.11
N PHE A 221 14.61 -4.68 3.11
CA PHE A 221 14.26 -3.27 2.98
C PHE A 221 15.02 -2.47 4.05
N PHE A 222 14.97 -1.14 3.94
CA PHE A 222 15.77 -0.25 4.80
C PHE A 222 14.86 0.74 5.52
N LEU A 223 15.22 1.08 6.77
CA LEU A 223 14.46 1.98 7.64
C LEU A 223 15.32 3.11 8.21
N ASP A 224 14.73 4.30 8.32
CA ASP A 224 15.25 5.40 9.13
C ASP A 224 14.47 5.40 10.47
N VAL A 225 15.20 5.14 11.56
CA VAL A 225 14.66 5.08 12.92
C VAL A 225 14.89 6.38 13.71
N THR A 226 15.52 7.41 13.13
CA THR A 226 15.86 8.67 13.82
C THR A 226 14.67 9.52 14.27
N ARG A 227 13.44 9.07 13.94
CA ARG A 227 12.16 9.68 14.33
C ARG A 227 11.21 8.71 15.03
N LEU A 228 11.64 7.46 15.24
CA LEU A 228 10.89 6.48 16.03
C LEU A 228 10.64 7.04 17.44
N LYS A 229 9.40 6.92 17.92
CA LYS A 229 9.06 7.27 19.30
C LYS A 229 9.66 6.19 20.23
N PRO A 230 10.57 6.53 21.16
CA PRO A 230 11.28 5.52 21.97
C PRO A 230 10.36 4.61 22.80
N GLU A 231 9.15 5.07 23.11
CA GLU A 231 8.11 4.31 23.81
C GLU A 231 7.18 3.47 22.92
N PHE A 232 7.36 3.48 21.59
CA PHE A 232 6.50 2.73 20.67
C PHE A 232 6.78 1.23 20.72
N VAL A 233 5.73 0.45 20.96
CA VAL A 233 5.73 -1.01 20.88
C VAL A 233 4.46 -1.44 20.16
N GLY A 234 4.60 -2.10 19.01
CA GLY A 234 3.47 -2.47 18.16
C GLY A 234 3.88 -2.97 16.78
N ASP A 235 2.90 -3.32 15.95
CA ASP A 235 3.11 -3.79 14.58
C ASP A 235 2.79 -2.67 13.57
N VAL A 236 3.65 -2.50 12.57
CA VAL A 236 3.51 -1.52 11.49
C VAL A 236 3.42 -2.24 10.14
N HIS A 237 2.46 -1.87 9.29
CA HIS A 237 2.38 -2.43 7.94
C HIS A 237 3.55 -1.96 7.05
N VAL A 238 4.11 -2.88 6.27
CA VAL A 238 5.24 -2.61 5.37
C VAL A 238 5.05 -3.31 4.04
N GLY A 239 5.17 -2.58 2.93
CA GLY A 239 5.12 -3.17 1.60
C GLY A 239 4.69 -2.22 0.49
N VAL A 240 4.44 -2.80 -0.69
CA VAL A 240 4.06 -2.05 -1.88
C VAL A 240 2.55 -1.90 -1.97
N ASN A 241 2.09 -0.72 -2.41
CA ASN A 241 0.68 -0.41 -2.62
C ASN A 241 0.15 -0.86 -4.00
N GLY A 242 1.01 -1.44 -4.83
CA GLY A 242 0.68 -2.00 -6.14
C GLY A 242 1.89 -2.61 -6.85
N GLN A 243 1.65 -3.08 -8.07
CA GLN A 243 2.60 -3.79 -8.92
C GLN A 243 2.33 -3.47 -10.41
N ILE A 244 3.36 -3.08 -11.15
CA ILE A 244 3.33 -3.07 -12.62
C ILE A 244 3.31 -4.51 -13.14
N ARG A 245 2.24 -4.89 -13.82
CA ARG A 245 2.08 -6.19 -14.48
C ARG A 245 2.81 -6.28 -15.82
N ARG A 246 2.86 -5.16 -16.58
CA ARG A 246 3.47 -5.12 -17.93
C ARG A 246 3.63 -3.68 -18.43
N VAL A 247 4.72 -3.41 -19.14
CA VAL A 247 4.91 -2.18 -19.94
C VAL A 247 4.44 -2.40 -21.39
N LEU A 248 3.80 -1.39 -21.96
CA LEU A 248 3.19 -1.37 -23.29
C LEU A 248 3.73 -0.19 -24.11
N ARG A 249 4.29 -0.47 -25.30
CA ARG A 249 4.69 0.58 -26.24
C ARG A 249 3.48 1.18 -26.97
N GLU A 250 3.36 2.51 -26.95
CA GLU A 250 2.42 3.28 -27.77
C GLU A 250 3.16 3.89 -28.97
N LYS A 251 4.28 4.57 -28.69
CA LYS A 251 5.20 5.14 -29.69
C LYS A 251 6.60 4.61 -29.43
N LEU A 252 7.27 4.18 -30.50
CA LEU A 252 8.66 3.75 -30.49
C LEU A 252 9.27 4.14 -31.84
N LEU A 253 10.03 5.24 -31.88
CA LEU A 253 10.74 5.70 -33.07
C LEU A 253 12.23 5.86 -32.77
N ALA A 254 13.06 5.64 -33.78
CA ALA A 254 14.39 6.21 -33.87
C ALA A 254 14.38 7.22 -35.04
N GLN A 255 14.75 8.46 -34.76
CA GLN A 255 14.86 9.55 -35.75
C GLN A 255 16.30 10.05 -35.75
#